data_AF-A0A5J4T1F0-F1
#
_entry.id   AF-A0A5J4T1F0-F1
#
_cell.length_a   1.000
_cell.length_b   1.000
_cell.length_c   1.000
_cell.angle_alpha   90.00
_cell.angle_beta   90.00
_cell.angle_gamma   90.00
#
_symmetry.space_group_name_H-M   'P 1'
#
loop_
_entity.id
_entity.type
_entity.pdbx_description
1 polymer ?
#
loop_
_entity_poly.entity_id
_entity_poly.type
_entity_poly.pdbx_seq_one_letter_code
_entity_poly.pdbx_strand_id
1 'polypeptide(L)'
;MAAFVFIIGMGGVPFLLSHTEINSEPIADNEAIYGVHSIDVPQTIEFAGQRIDLTRYDCRERMDRELMAFTYMHSSTMLMIKRANRYFPVIEPILKENRVPGDFKYLMAIESNLNMEAHSSAGAAGLWQFMPTTGKEFGLEVNNNVDERYNMVKATRAACKYFQAAYAKYGDWLLVAAAYNGGTVRISNELQRQQVDKAVDLRLAEETSRYIFRIMAVKQVFSSPRSFGFLIKKEHLYPPLSYEEVEISEGIADLSVFAKQRNITYAQLKDANPWLRDYYLENKNQRTYVLNIPIRTSMNYNSKLTVAYDKRWVIDR
;
A
#
# COMPACT_ATOMS: atom_id res chain seq x y z
N MET A 1 -9.40 -33.54 73.69
CA MET A 1 -8.48 -33.23 72.56
C MET A 1 -9.36 -32.97 71.35
N ALA A 2 -9.36 -31.84 70.66
CA ALA A 2 -8.66 -30.58 70.82
C ALA A 2 -9.58 -29.49 70.21
N ALA A 3 -9.65 -28.34 70.88
CA ALA A 3 -10.26 -27.13 70.33
C ALA A 3 -9.34 -26.54 69.26
N PHE A 4 -9.89 -26.07 68.14
CA PHE A 4 -9.18 -25.18 67.24
C PHE A 4 -9.86 -23.81 67.20
N VAL A 5 -9.05 -22.83 67.59
CA VAL A 5 -9.32 -21.40 67.75
C VAL A 5 -9.32 -20.73 66.38
N PHE A 6 -10.34 -19.93 66.08
CA PHE A 6 -10.32 -18.97 64.97
C PHE A 6 -9.53 -17.73 65.43
N ILE A 7 -8.32 -17.53 64.88
CA ILE A 7 -7.58 -16.27 65.04
C ILE A 7 -7.97 -15.34 63.89
N ILE A 8 -8.61 -14.22 64.24
CA ILE A 8 -8.90 -13.10 63.35
C ILE A 8 -7.58 -12.32 63.17
N GLY A 9 -6.94 -12.46 62.01
CA GLY A 9 -5.84 -11.60 61.61
C GLY A 9 -6.37 -10.32 60.96
N MET A 10 -6.37 -9.20 61.70
CA MET A 10 -6.49 -7.86 61.12
C MET A 10 -5.22 -7.53 60.33
N GLY A 11 -5.21 -7.83 59.04
CA GLY A 11 -4.25 -7.28 58.08
C GLY A 11 -4.81 -5.98 57.51
N GLY A 12 -4.44 -4.84 58.08
CA GLY A 12 -4.73 -3.55 57.47
C GLY A 12 -4.00 -3.44 56.14
N VAL A 13 -4.73 -3.38 55.04
CA VAL A 13 -4.17 -3.02 53.73
C VAL A 13 -3.89 -1.51 53.77
N PRO A 14 -2.63 -1.05 53.64
CA PRO A 14 -2.38 0.38 53.53
C PRO A 14 -2.93 0.86 52.20
N PHE A 15 -4.02 1.62 52.24
CA PHE A 15 -4.57 2.32 51.09
C PHE A 15 -3.66 3.52 50.82
N LEU A 16 -2.66 3.34 49.93
CA LEU A 16 -1.87 4.45 49.41
C LEU A 16 -2.74 5.26 48.46
N LEU A 17 -3.36 6.34 48.97
CA LEU A 17 -3.88 7.42 48.15
C LEU A 17 -2.70 8.17 47.53
N SER A 18 -2.27 7.71 46.35
CA SER A 18 -1.45 8.52 45.46
C SER A 18 -2.30 9.67 44.92
N HIS A 19 -2.34 10.80 45.62
CA HIS A 19 -2.72 12.06 45.00
C HIS A 19 -1.54 12.53 44.17
N THR A 20 -1.51 12.14 42.89
CA THR A 20 -0.68 12.84 41.92
C THR A 20 -1.40 14.14 41.61
N GLU A 21 -1.03 15.23 42.29
CA GLU A 21 -1.32 16.56 41.76
C GLU A 21 -0.58 16.65 40.42
N ILE A 22 -1.36 16.72 39.34
CA ILE A 22 -0.83 17.08 38.03
C ILE A 22 -0.44 18.56 38.16
N ASN A 23 0.82 18.82 38.50
CA ASN A 23 1.39 20.14 38.33
C ASN A 23 1.33 20.48 36.84
N SER A 24 0.33 21.27 36.46
CA SER A 24 0.27 21.91 35.15
C SER A 24 1.24 23.09 35.15
N GLU A 25 2.55 22.80 35.15
CA GLU A 25 3.49 23.83 34.72
C GLU A 25 3.22 24.10 33.23
N PRO A 26 3.10 25.36 32.81
CA PRO A 26 2.99 25.69 31.39
C PRO A 26 4.28 25.25 30.72
N ILE A 27 4.18 24.26 29.84
CA ILE A 27 5.29 23.85 28.99
C ILE A 27 5.69 25.09 28.19
N ALA A 28 6.95 25.52 28.33
CA ALA A 28 7.46 26.69 27.65
C ALA A 28 7.16 26.62 26.14
N ASP A 29 6.60 27.71 25.59
CA ASP A 29 6.09 27.86 24.21
C ASP A 29 7.14 27.67 23.08
N ASN A 30 8.31 27.11 23.37
CA ASN A 30 9.42 27.03 22.41
C ASN A 30 10.11 25.66 22.31
N GLU A 31 9.54 24.62 22.91
CA GLU A 31 9.82 23.25 22.47
C GLU A 31 8.68 22.82 21.56
N ALA A 32 9.00 22.38 20.34
CA ALA A 32 8.04 21.69 19.51
C ALA A 32 7.65 20.39 20.23
N ILE A 33 6.63 20.46 21.08
CA ILE A 33 6.05 19.30 21.73
C ILE A 33 5.65 18.37 20.59
N TYR A 34 6.26 17.19 20.55
CA TYR A 34 5.78 16.11 19.70
C TYR A 34 4.42 15.70 20.26
N GLY A 35 3.38 16.39 19.82
CA GLY A 35 2.01 16.20 20.25
C GLY A 35 1.34 15.10 19.43
N VAL A 36 0.88 14.06 20.13
CA VAL A 36 0.04 13.01 19.56
C VAL A 36 -1.41 13.50 19.68
N HIS A 37 -2.05 13.85 18.56
CA HIS A 37 -3.43 14.33 18.50
C HIS A 37 -4.32 13.48 17.59
N SER A 38 -5.60 13.31 17.95
CA SER A 38 -6.58 12.72 17.04
C SER A 38 -6.74 13.58 15.78
N ILE A 39 -7.02 12.93 14.65
CA ILE A 39 -7.20 13.59 13.35
C ILE A 39 -8.69 13.79 13.10
N ASP A 40 -9.07 14.93 12.54
CA ASP A 40 -10.46 15.19 12.16
C ASP A 40 -10.92 14.25 11.05
N VAL A 41 -12.02 13.53 11.31
CA VAL A 41 -12.75 12.78 10.28
C VAL A 41 -13.66 13.73 9.51
N PRO A 42 -13.49 13.89 8.19
CA PRO A 42 -14.35 14.75 7.38
C PRO A 42 -15.78 14.18 7.32
N GLN A 43 -16.78 15.05 7.17
CA GLN A 43 -18.18 14.61 7.03
C GLN A 43 -18.43 13.81 5.75
N THR A 44 -17.72 14.13 4.66
CA THR A 44 -17.81 13.40 3.40
C THR A 44 -16.43 13.23 2.77
N ILE A 45 -16.26 12.17 1.98
CA ILE A 45 -15.06 11.91 1.20
C ILE A 45 -15.41 11.56 -0.24
N GLU A 46 -14.54 11.90 -1.18
CA GLU A 46 -14.65 11.48 -2.57
C GLU A 46 -13.68 10.33 -2.85
N PHE A 47 -14.15 9.27 -3.49
CA PHE A 47 -13.33 8.17 -3.97
C PHE A 47 -13.85 7.68 -5.32
N ALA A 48 -12.97 7.61 -6.33
CA ALA A 48 -13.30 7.16 -7.68
C ALA A 48 -14.50 7.91 -8.31
N GLY A 49 -14.63 9.21 -8.04
CA GLY A 49 -15.75 10.06 -8.49
C GLY A 49 -17.07 9.87 -7.72
N GLN A 50 -17.08 9.00 -6.70
CA GLN A 50 -18.23 8.80 -5.82
C GLN A 50 -18.05 9.61 -4.54
N ARG A 51 -19.12 10.26 -4.07
CA ARG A 51 -19.15 10.95 -2.78
C ARG A 51 -19.73 10.01 -1.71
N ILE A 52 -18.97 9.77 -0.65
CA ILE A 52 -19.33 8.91 0.48
C ILE A 52 -19.61 9.79 1.69
N ASP A 53 -20.75 9.57 2.34
CA ASP A 53 -21.12 10.18 3.61
C ASP A 53 -20.50 9.39 4.77
N LEU A 54 -19.78 10.09 5.64
CA LEU A 54 -19.09 9.53 6.81
C LEU A 54 -19.76 9.98 8.13
N THR A 55 -20.90 10.65 8.08
CA THR A 55 -21.60 11.14 9.28
C THR A 55 -22.26 10.02 10.09
N ARG A 56 -22.59 8.89 9.44
CA ARG A 56 -23.09 7.69 10.12
C ARG A 56 -22.01 7.13 11.06
N TYR A 57 -22.39 6.83 12.30
CA TYR A 57 -21.44 6.52 13.38
C TYR A 57 -20.42 5.42 13.01
N ASP A 58 -20.87 4.34 12.37
CA ASP A 58 -20.03 3.22 11.95
C ASP A 58 -19.05 3.63 10.84
N CYS A 59 -19.48 4.44 9.88
CA CYS A 59 -18.61 4.97 8.84
C CYS A 59 -17.57 5.93 9.43
N ARG A 60 -17.99 6.79 10.37
CA ARG A 60 -17.10 7.75 11.03
C ARG A 60 -15.99 7.06 11.81
N GLU A 61 -16.36 6.11 12.68
CA GLU A 61 -15.42 5.37 13.51
C GLU A 61 -14.50 4.47 12.69
N ARG A 62 -15.01 3.83 11.62
CA ARG A 62 -14.19 3.02 10.71
C ARG A 62 -13.18 3.88 9.93
N MET A 63 -13.58 5.07 9.51
CA MET A 63 -12.67 6.01 8.84
C MET A 63 -11.62 6.56 9.82
N ASP A 64 -12.04 6.96 11.03
CA ASP A 64 -11.15 7.45 12.09
C ASP A 64 -10.01 6.46 12.36
N ARG A 65 -10.36 5.18 12.57
CA ARG A 65 -9.39 4.11 12.81
C ARG A 65 -8.29 4.05 11.75
N GLU A 66 -8.65 4.17 10.47
CA GLU A 66 -7.67 4.07 9.38
C GLU A 66 -6.86 5.37 9.21
N LEU A 67 -7.46 6.54 9.44
CA LEU A 67 -6.73 7.82 9.47
C LEU A 67 -5.68 7.80 10.60
N MET A 68 -6.07 7.38 11.81
CA MET A 68 -5.14 7.20 12.93
C MET A 68 -4.02 6.23 12.60
N ALA A 69 -4.34 5.08 11.98
CA ALA A 69 -3.35 4.07 11.62
C ALA A 69 -2.28 4.63 10.68
N PHE A 70 -2.67 5.31 9.59
CA PHE A 70 -1.69 5.89 8.68
C PHE A 70 -0.91 7.07 9.26
N THR A 71 -1.54 7.83 10.17
CA THR A 71 -0.87 8.90 10.91
C THR A 71 0.28 8.31 11.71
N TYR A 72 0.01 7.33 12.58
CA TYR A 72 1.00 6.87 13.57
C TYR A 72 1.94 5.76 13.10
N MET A 73 1.73 5.18 11.91
CA MET A 73 2.69 4.27 11.27
C MET A 73 3.76 5.04 10.46
N HIS A 74 4.43 6.01 11.10
CA HIS A 74 5.20 7.05 10.42
C HIS A 74 6.21 6.54 9.38
N SER A 75 7.03 5.54 9.75
CA SER A 75 8.08 5.01 8.87
C SER A 75 7.51 4.40 7.59
N SER A 76 6.42 3.64 7.72
CA SER A 76 5.75 2.98 6.60
C SER A 76 5.08 4.01 5.69
N THR A 77 4.36 4.97 6.26
CA THR A 77 3.68 6.03 5.50
C THR A 77 4.68 6.94 4.78
N MET A 78 5.79 7.32 5.43
CA MET A 78 6.85 8.11 4.78
C MET A 78 7.51 7.36 3.63
N LEU A 79 7.85 6.07 3.81
CA LEU A 79 8.42 5.25 2.74
C LEU A 79 7.45 5.10 1.57
N MET A 80 6.16 4.95 1.86
CA MET A 80 5.11 4.89 0.85
C MET A 80 5.06 6.17 0.02
N ILE A 81 5.07 7.36 0.65
CA ILE A 81 5.09 8.64 -0.08
C ILE A 81 6.36 8.77 -0.94
N LYS A 82 7.53 8.39 -0.41
CA LYS A 82 8.78 8.39 -1.18
C LYS A 82 8.71 7.49 -2.41
N ARG A 83 8.16 6.29 -2.28
CA ARG A 83 7.99 5.31 -3.37
C ARG A 83 6.94 5.74 -4.38
N ALA A 84 5.87 6.41 -3.95
CA ALA A 84 4.85 6.93 -4.84
C ALA A 84 5.44 7.87 -5.91
N ASN A 85 6.44 8.69 -5.54
CA ASN A 85 7.15 9.55 -6.47
C ASN A 85 7.88 8.80 -7.59
N ARG A 86 8.28 7.55 -7.33
CA ARG A 86 8.89 6.68 -8.34
C ARG A 86 7.84 6.00 -9.22
N TYR A 87 6.77 5.48 -8.63
CA TYR A 87 5.87 4.56 -9.33
C TYR A 87 4.65 5.25 -9.95
N PHE A 88 4.00 6.20 -9.26
CA PHE A 88 2.78 6.84 -9.76
C PHE A 88 2.92 7.50 -11.14
N PRO A 89 4.05 8.13 -11.52
CA PRO A 89 4.24 8.65 -12.88
C PRO A 89 4.08 7.59 -13.98
N VAL A 90 4.35 6.32 -13.69
CA VAL A 90 4.20 5.20 -14.64
C VAL A 90 2.82 4.57 -14.54
N ILE A 91 2.25 4.48 -13.33
CA ILE A 91 0.96 3.83 -13.09
C ILE A 91 -0.23 4.66 -13.57
N GLU A 92 -0.24 5.96 -13.29
CA GLU A 92 -1.39 6.83 -13.59
C GLU A 92 -1.76 6.87 -15.09
N PRO A 93 -0.81 6.97 -16.03
CA PRO A 93 -1.12 6.86 -17.45
C PRO A 93 -1.79 5.52 -17.83
N ILE A 94 -1.35 4.40 -17.24
CA ILE A 94 -1.92 3.07 -17.53
C ILE A 94 -3.36 2.99 -17.01
N LEU A 95 -3.63 3.48 -15.80
CA LEU A 95 -4.99 3.53 -15.25
C LEU A 95 -5.91 4.37 -16.17
N LYS A 96 -5.42 5.54 -16.59
CA LYS A 96 -6.14 6.45 -17.48
C LYS A 96 -6.43 5.81 -18.85
N GLU A 97 -5.44 5.17 -19.47
CA GLU A 97 -5.58 4.43 -20.73
C GLU A 97 -6.69 3.37 -20.65
N ASN A 98 -6.79 2.70 -19.49
CA ASN A 98 -7.76 1.65 -19.23
C ASN A 98 -9.07 2.18 -18.61
N ARG A 99 -9.29 3.50 -18.56
CA ARG A 99 -10.49 4.13 -17.98
C ARG A 99 -10.77 3.70 -16.54
N VAL A 100 -9.72 3.36 -15.78
CA VAL A 100 -9.80 3.08 -14.35
C VAL A 100 -9.57 4.41 -13.60
N PRO A 101 -10.39 4.74 -12.58
CA PRO A 101 -10.20 5.95 -11.78
C PRO A 101 -8.81 5.99 -11.16
N GLY A 102 -8.15 7.15 -11.22
CA GLY A 102 -6.78 7.32 -10.71
C GLY A 102 -6.60 6.99 -9.24
N ASP A 103 -7.68 7.06 -8.45
CA ASP A 103 -7.69 6.66 -7.03
C ASP A 103 -7.36 5.17 -6.81
N PHE A 104 -7.53 4.30 -7.80
CA PHE A 104 -7.18 2.88 -7.69
C PHE A 104 -5.68 2.65 -7.50
N LYS A 105 -4.82 3.62 -7.81
CA LYS A 105 -3.38 3.53 -7.50
C LYS A 105 -3.13 3.35 -5.99
N TYR A 106 -4.06 3.82 -5.14
CA TYR A 106 -3.95 3.70 -3.68
C TYR A 106 -4.17 2.27 -3.17
N LEU A 107 -4.69 1.34 -3.99
CA LEU A 107 -4.69 -0.09 -3.66
C LEU A 107 -3.25 -0.57 -3.43
N MET A 108 -2.31 -0.23 -4.32
CA MET A 108 -0.91 -0.63 -4.16
C MET A 108 -0.30 -0.10 -2.86
N ALA A 109 -0.74 1.07 -2.39
CA ALA A 109 -0.31 1.64 -1.12
C ALA A 109 -0.75 0.77 0.08
N ILE A 110 -2.00 0.31 0.09
CA ILE A 110 -2.52 -0.50 1.20
C ILE A 110 -2.16 -1.99 1.10
N GLU A 111 -1.88 -2.46 -0.12
CA GLU A 111 -1.51 -3.86 -0.41
C GLU A 111 -0.03 -4.13 -0.16
N SER A 112 0.87 -3.29 -0.69
CA SER A 112 2.31 -3.56 -0.68
C SER A 112 3.15 -2.47 -0.04
N ASN A 113 2.55 -1.40 0.47
CA ASN A 113 3.27 -0.15 0.80
C ASN A 113 4.14 0.34 -0.37
N LEU A 114 3.63 0.16 -1.59
CA LEU A 114 4.33 0.40 -2.85
C LEU A 114 5.69 -0.33 -2.94
N ASN A 115 5.81 -1.49 -2.31
CA ASN A 115 7.01 -2.32 -2.40
C ASN A 115 6.89 -3.25 -3.61
N MET A 116 7.76 -3.05 -4.61
CA MET A 116 7.79 -3.86 -5.81
C MET A 116 8.06 -5.33 -5.51
N GLU A 117 8.80 -5.64 -4.45
CA GLU A 117 9.20 -6.99 -4.05
C GLU A 117 8.30 -7.60 -2.97
N ALA A 118 7.16 -6.98 -2.65
CA ALA A 118 6.26 -7.48 -1.61
C ALA A 118 5.83 -8.92 -1.88
N HIS A 119 5.85 -9.74 -0.83
CA HIS A 119 5.35 -11.11 -0.83
C HIS A 119 4.65 -11.40 0.50
N SER A 120 3.39 -11.82 0.45
CA SER A 120 2.63 -12.16 1.66
C SER A 120 2.84 -13.63 2.07
N SER A 121 2.53 -13.96 3.32
CA SER A 121 2.53 -15.34 3.80
C SER A 121 1.53 -16.24 3.06
N ALA A 122 0.45 -15.65 2.52
CA ALA A 122 -0.53 -16.35 1.70
C ALA A 122 -0.08 -16.55 0.24
N GLY A 123 1.02 -15.93 -0.17
CA GLY A 123 1.59 -16.05 -1.53
C GLY A 123 1.20 -14.95 -2.50
N ALA A 124 0.56 -13.87 -2.03
CA ALA A 124 0.30 -12.66 -2.83
C ALA A 124 1.61 -11.93 -3.13
N ALA A 125 1.78 -11.38 -4.34
CA ALA A 125 3.06 -10.82 -4.78
C ALA A 125 2.97 -9.49 -5.54
N GLY A 126 4.04 -8.70 -5.43
CA GLY A 126 4.26 -7.45 -6.15
C GLY A 126 3.42 -6.28 -5.64
N LEU A 127 3.43 -5.17 -6.39
CA LEU A 127 2.74 -3.92 -6.02
C LEU A 127 1.25 -4.11 -5.75
N TRP A 128 0.63 -4.94 -6.58
CA TRP A 128 -0.80 -5.21 -6.59
C TRP A 128 -1.20 -6.41 -5.72
N GLN A 129 -0.23 -7.11 -5.11
CA GLN A 129 -0.48 -8.30 -4.29
C GLN A 129 -1.38 -9.34 -4.98
N PHE A 130 -1.08 -9.68 -6.24
CA PHE A 130 -1.82 -10.74 -6.92
C PHE A 130 -1.51 -12.11 -6.32
N MET A 131 -2.56 -12.90 -6.05
CA MET A 131 -2.42 -14.33 -5.86
C MET A 131 -1.93 -14.99 -7.16
N PRO A 132 -1.17 -16.11 -7.11
CA PRO A 132 -0.61 -16.73 -8.31
C PRO A 132 -1.68 -17.09 -9.33
N THR A 133 -2.80 -17.68 -8.88
CA THR A 133 -3.91 -18.09 -9.73
C THR A 133 -4.58 -16.89 -10.39
N THR A 134 -4.88 -15.84 -9.61
CA THR A 134 -5.49 -14.61 -10.13
C THR A 134 -4.58 -13.89 -11.12
N GLY A 135 -3.26 -13.83 -10.83
CA GLY A 135 -2.30 -13.25 -11.78
C GLY A 135 -2.36 -13.95 -13.14
N LYS A 136 -2.38 -15.29 -13.16
CA LYS A 136 -2.51 -16.10 -14.38
C LYS A 136 -3.83 -15.85 -15.10
N GLU A 137 -4.94 -15.79 -14.36
CA GLU A 137 -6.27 -15.52 -14.91
C GLU A 137 -6.31 -14.19 -15.68
N PHE A 138 -5.60 -13.16 -15.20
CA PHE A 138 -5.51 -11.86 -15.86
C PHE A 138 -4.31 -11.71 -16.83
N GLY A 139 -3.66 -12.83 -17.16
CA GLY A 139 -2.68 -12.94 -18.23
C GLY A 139 -1.23 -12.71 -17.83
N LEU A 140 -0.90 -12.80 -16.53
CA LEU A 140 0.48 -12.78 -16.06
C LEU A 140 1.12 -14.17 -16.14
N GLU A 141 2.37 -14.23 -16.57
CA GLU A 141 3.20 -15.41 -16.40
C GLU A 141 3.66 -15.55 -14.95
N VAL A 142 3.38 -16.71 -14.34
CA VAL A 142 3.77 -17.02 -12.96
C VAL A 142 4.27 -18.46 -12.86
N ASN A 143 5.58 -18.62 -12.73
CA ASN A 143 6.29 -19.87 -12.53
C ASN A 143 7.59 -19.63 -11.72
N ASN A 144 8.41 -20.67 -11.53
CA ASN A 144 9.60 -20.59 -10.66
C ASN A 144 10.74 -19.75 -11.27
N ASN A 145 10.76 -19.52 -12.58
CA ASN A 145 11.80 -18.75 -13.27
C ASN A 145 11.35 -17.31 -13.58
N VAL A 146 10.05 -17.13 -13.89
CA VAL A 146 9.41 -15.86 -14.26
C VAL A 146 8.14 -15.66 -13.43
N ASP A 147 8.04 -14.51 -12.76
CA ASP A 147 6.83 -14.11 -12.03
C ASP A 147 6.48 -12.63 -12.31
N GLU A 148 5.61 -12.42 -13.28
CA GLU A 148 5.22 -11.10 -13.77
C GLU A 148 4.31 -10.34 -12.81
N ARG A 149 3.93 -10.92 -11.67
CA ARG A 149 3.33 -10.14 -10.56
C ARG A 149 4.31 -9.09 -10.02
N TYR A 150 5.61 -9.37 -10.15
CA TYR A 150 6.70 -8.43 -9.88
C TYR A 150 7.09 -7.59 -11.11
N ASN A 151 6.31 -7.58 -12.19
CA ASN A 151 6.52 -6.65 -13.30
C ASN A 151 5.51 -5.50 -13.22
N MET A 152 6.00 -4.27 -13.02
CA MET A 152 5.16 -3.12 -12.69
C MET A 152 4.10 -2.85 -13.77
N VAL A 153 4.53 -2.79 -15.04
CA VAL A 153 3.63 -2.45 -16.15
C VAL A 153 2.65 -3.59 -16.41
N LYS A 154 3.13 -4.84 -16.48
CA LYS A 154 2.28 -6.00 -16.75
C LYS A 154 1.26 -6.23 -15.63
N ALA A 155 1.70 -6.21 -14.37
CA ALA A 155 0.81 -6.36 -13.22
C ALA A 155 -0.24 -5.24 -13.15
N THR A 156 0.12 -4.01 -13.51
CA THR A 156 -0.84 -2.89 -13.54
C THR A 156 -1.89 -3.06 -14.63
N ARG A 157 -1.50 -3.55 -15.82
CA ARG A 157 -2.46 -3.86 -16.89
C ARG A 157 -3.36 -5.03 -16.49
N ALA A 158 -2.83 -6.05 -15.80
CA ALA A 158 -3.65 -7.14 -15.24
C ALA A 158 -4.64 -6.63 -14.18
N ALA A 159 -4.20 -5.73 -13.28
CA ALA A 159 -5.08 -5.06 -12.32
C ALA A 159 -6.19 -4.26 -13.01
N CYS A 160 -5.88 -3.51 -14.07
CA CYS A 160 -6.90 -2.81 -14.85
C CYS A 160 -7.97 -3.76 -15.42
N LYS A 161 -7.56 -4.92 -15.97
CA LYS A 161 -8.50 -5.93 -16.47
C LYS A 161 -9.39 -6.48 -15.34
N TYR A 162 -8.81 -6.75 -14.17
CA TYR A 162 -9.58 -7.14 -12.98
C TYR A 162 -10.63 -6.07 -12.64
N PHE A 163 -10.20 -4.80 -12.52
CA PHE A 163 -11.08 -3.71 -12.11
C PHE A 163 -12.23 -3.52 -13.10
N GLN A 164 -11.96 -3.60 -14.40
CA GLN A 164 -12.99 -3.50 -15.43
C GLN A 164 -13.98 -4.67 -15.37
N ALA A 165 -13.51 -5.90 -15.17
CA ALA A 165 -14.38 -7.07 -15.02
C ALA A 165 -15.28 -6.97 -13.79
N ALA A 166 -14.72 -6.54 -12.65
CA ALA A 166 -15.49 -6.31 -11.43
C ALA A 166 -16.46 -5.12 -11.58
N TYR A 167 -16.05 -4.04 -12.25
CA TYR A 167 -16.93 -2.89 -12.49
C TYR A 167 -18.08 -3.23 -13.42
N ALA A 168 -17.84 -4.05 -14.46
CA ALA A 168 -18.91 -4.55 -15.32
C ALA A 168 -19.96 -5.37 -14.53
N LYS A 169 -19.55 -6.00 -13.42
CA LYS A 169 -20.45 -6.73 -12.53
C LYS A 169 -21.22 -5.82 -11.56
N TYR A 170 -20.54 -4.86 -10.94
CA TYR A 170 -21.12 -4.08 -9.83
C TYR A 170 -21.61 -2.69 -10.21
N GLY A 171 -21.06 -2.06 -11.25
CA GLY A 171 -21.32 -0.66 -11.59
C GLY A 171 -20.89 0.34 -10.52
N ASP A 172 -20.16 -0.09 -9.49
CA ASP A 172 -19.79 0.70 -8.33
C ASP A 172 -18.32 0.48 -7.97
N TRP A 173 -17.52 1.55 -7.93
CA TRP A 173 -16.09 1.46 -7.72
C TRP A 173 -15.70 1.06 -6.30
N LEU A 174 -16.51 1.39 -5.30
CA LEU A 174 -16.23 1.00 -3.92
C LEU A 174 -16.47 -0.51 -3.72
N LEU A 175 -17.48 -1.08 -4.40
CA LEU A 175 -17.67 -2.53 -4.48
C LEU A 175 -16.54 -3.23 -5.24
N VAL A 176 -16.01 -2.62 -6.30
CA VAL A 176 -14.82 -3.14 -6.99
C VAL A 176 -13.63 -3.22 -6.03
N ALA A 177 -13.37 -2.17 -5.26
CA ALA A 177 -12.30 -2.16 -4.26
C ALA A 177 -12.54 -3.22 -3.17
N ALA A 178 -13.76 -3.34 -2.65
CA ALA A 178 -14.12 -4.38 -1.68
C ALA A 178 -13.91 -5.79 -2.25
N ALA A 179 -14.27 -6.02 -3.52
CA ALA A 179 -14.10 -7.31 -4.19
C ALA A 179 -12.65 -7.65 -4.48
N TYR A 180 -11.79 -6.65 -4.69
CA TYR A 180 -10.35 -6.86 -4.87
C TYR A 180 -9.73 -7.58 -3.66
N ASN A 181 -10.08 -7.15 -2.44
CA ASN A 181 -9.63 -7.81 -1.21
C ASN A 181 -10.45 -9.05 -0.86
N GLY A 182 -11.77 -8.93 -0.86
CA GLY A 182 -12.67 -9.96 -0.35
C GLY A 182 -12.98 -11.10 -1.34
N GLY A 183 -12.67 -10.92 -2.62
CA GLY A 183 -13.08 -11.77 -3.72
C GLY A 183 -14.51 -11.45 -4.21
N THR A 184 -14.72 -11.53 -5.53
CA THR A 184 -16.01 -11.18 -6.16
C THR A 184 -17.15 -12.09 -5.71
N VAL A 185 -16.90 -13.39 -5.53
CA VAL A 185 -17.92 -14.35 -5.06
C VAL A 185 -18.41 -13.98 -3.67
N ARG A 186 -17.49 -13.74 -2.74
CA ARG A 186 -17.81 -13.40 -1.35
C ARG A 186 -18.61 -12.10 -1.27
N ILE A 187 -18.13 -11.04 -1.92
CA ILE A 187 -18.82 -9.74 -1.90
C ILE A 187 -20.24 -9.87 -2.47
N SER A 188 -20.42 -10.59 -3.58
CA SER A 188 -21.76 -10.80 -4.15
C SER A 188 -22.69 -11.56 -3.21
N ASN A 189 -22.18 -12.62 -2.56
CA ASN A 189 -22.97 -13.39 -1.59
C ASN A 189 -23.37 -12.55 -0.37
N GLU A 190 -22.46 -11.72 0.14
CA GLU A 190 -22.72 -10.88 1.31
C GLU A 190 -23.68 -9.72 1.01
N LEU A 191 -23.60 -9.11 -0.18
CA LEU A 191 -24.59 -8.13 -0.63
C LEU A 191 -25.99 -8.73 -0.64
N GLN A 192 -26.14 -9.91 -1.25
CA GLN A 192 -27.42 -10.61 -1.31
C GLN A 192 -27.92 -11.02 0.07
N ARG A 193 -27.04 -11.58 0.90
CA ARG A 193 -27.40 -12.09 2.23
C ARG A 193 -27.82 -10.98 3.18
N GLN A 194 -27.13 -9.83 3.13
CA GLN A 194 -27.37 -8.70 4.02
C GLN A 194 -28.42 -7.72 3.46
N GLN A 195 -28.85 -7.92 2.20
CA GLN A 195 -29.83 -7.08 1.51
C GLN A 195 -29.39 -5.62 1.44
N VAL A 196 -28.12 -5.42 1.08
CA VAL A 196 -27.52 -4.09 0.91
C VAL A 196 -26.85 -4.00 -0.45
N ASP A 197 -26.80 -2.79 -1.00
CA ASP A 197 -26.25 -2.54 -2.34
C ASP A 197 -24.92 -1.77 -2.31
N LYS A 198 -24.49 -1.29 -1.13
CA LYS A 198 -23.29 -0.45 -0.98
C LYS A 198 -22.21 -1.16 -0.18
N ALA A 199 -20.96 -0.93 -0.57
CA ALA A 199 -19.80 -1.48 0.12
C ALA A 199 -19.73 -1.07 1.61
N VAL A 200 -20.08 0.19 1.92
CA VAL A 200 -20.04 0.71 3.31
C VAL A 200 -21.07 0.08 4.24
N ASP A 201 -22.13 -0.50 3.67
CA ASP A 201 -23.22 -1.11 4.42
C ASP A 201 -22.96 -2.60 4.71
N LEU A 202 -21.96 -3.20 4.04
CA LEU A 202 -21.58 -4.58 4.27
C LEU A 202 -20.90 -4.74 5.64
N ARG A 203 -21.36 -5.75 6.39
CA ARG A 203 -20.65 -6.30 7.55
C ARG A 203 -19.82 -7.50 7.11
N LEU A 204 -18.52 -7.34 6.97
CA LEU A 204 -17.60 -8.39 6.51
C LEU A 204 -16.69 -8.84 7.66
N ALA A 205 -15.80 -9.80 7.39
CA ALA A 205 -14.67 -10.04 8.31
C ALA A 205 -13.89 -8.75 8.50
N GLU A 206 -13.20 -8.63 9.65
CA GLU A 206 -12.58 -7.39 10.07
C GLU A 206 -11.72 -6.80 8.95
N GLU A 207 -10.72 -7.55 8.45
CA GLU A 207 -9.79 -7.15 7.39
C GLU A 207 -10.50 -6.53 6.18
N THR A 208 -11.48 -7.24 5.60
CA THR A 208 -12.22 -6.76 4.41
C THR A 208 -13.10 -5.57 4.73
N SER A 209 -13.71 -5.51 5.92
CA SER A 209 -14.49 -4.32 6.35
C SER A 209 -13.60 -3.08 6.48
N ARG A 210 -12.33 -3.24 6.86
CA ARG A 210 -11.37 -2.12 6.94
C ARG A 210 -10.99 -1.60 5.56
N TYR A 211 -10.95 -2.48 4.57
CA TYR A 211 -10.27 -2.27 3.31
C TYR A 211 -10.72 -1.00 2.58
N ILE A 212 -12.04 -0.80 2.43
CA ILE A 212 -12.59 0.37 1.74
C ILE A 212 -12.33 1.69 2.49
N PHE A 213 -12.28 1.67 3.82
CA PHE A 213 -11.91 2.84 4.62
C PHE A 213 -10.40 3.09 4.57
N ARG A 214 -9.61 2.03 4.51
CA ARG A 214 -8.14 2.10 4.46
C ARG A 214 -7.66 2.74 3.16
N ILE A 215 -8.24 2.36 2.02
CA ILE A 215 -7.91 3.01 0.74
C ILE A 215 -8.34 4.48 0.70
N MET A 216 -9.51 4.81 1.27
CA MET A 216 -9.97 6.19 1.39
C MET A 216 -9.07 7.03 2.32
N ALA A 217 -8.65 6.46 3.46
CA ALA A 217 -7.76 7.12 4.41
C ALA A 217 -6.37 7.37 3.81
N VAL A 218 -5.79 6.39 3.11
CA VAL A 218 -4.48 6.60 2.48
C VAL A 218 -4.55 7.65 1.38
N LYS A 219 -5.66 7.75 0.64
CA LYS A 219 -5.90 8.85 -0.32
C LYS A 219 -5.86 10.21 0.39
N GLN A 220 -6.47 10.35 1.57
CA GLN A 220 -6.43 11.61 2.34
C GLN A 220 -5.00 11.96 2.74
N VAL A 221 -4.23 10.98 3.22
CA VAL A 221 -2.82 11.18 3.55
C VAL A 221 -2.04 11.66 2.34
N PHE A 222 -2.18 11.02 1.18
CA PHE A 222 -1.52 11.47 -0.05
C PHE A 222 -1.99 12.83 -0.57
N SER A 223 -3.22 13.24 -0.25
CA SER A 223 -3.80 14.51 -0.69
C SER A 223 -3.33 15.69 0.17
N SER A 224 -2.98 15.44 1.43
CA SER A 224 -2.43 16.47 2.33
C SER A 224 -1.48 15.88 3.38
N PRO A 225 -0.29 15.35 3.03
CA PRO A 225 0.59 14.67 3.99
C PRO A 225 0.97 15.54 5.19
N ARG A 226 1.11 16.85 4.99
CA ARG A 226 1.42 17.82 6.04
C ARG A 226 0.35 17.87 7.15
N SER A 227 -0.92 17.70 6.80
CA SER A 227 -2.03 17.65 7.78
C SER A 227 -1.93 16.45 8.71
N PHE A 228 -1.16 15.43 8.34
CA PHE A 228 -0.91 14.22 9.12
C PHE A 228 0.50 14.20 9.74
N GLY A 229 1.19 15.35 9.76
CA GLY A 229 2.54 15.47 10.35
C GLY A 229 3.69 15.01 9.46
N PHE A 230 3.45 14.64 8.20
CA PHE A 230 4.52 14.22 7.29
C PHE A 230 5.19 15.42 6.62
N LEU A 231 6.40 15.74 7.08
CA LEU A 231 7.25 16.80 6.54
C LEU A 231 8.37 16.20 5.69
N ILE A 232 8.16 16.10 4.38
CA ILE A 232 9.11 15.48 3.44
C ILE A 232 9.72 16.58 2.57
N LYS A 233 11.04 16.54 2.34
CA LYS A 233 11.70 17.41 1.35
C LYS A 233 11.74 16.71 -0.01
N LYS A 234 11.77 17.46 -1.12
CA LYS A 234 11.87 16.91 -2.47
C LYS A 234 13.05 15.95 -2.63
N GLU A 235 14.18 16.31 -2.04
CA GLU A 235 15.42 15.53 -2.10
C GLU A 235 15.32 14.19 -1.36
N HIS A 236 14.32 14.01 -0.49
CA HIS A 236 14.07 12.77 0.22
C HIS A 236 13.21 11.79 -0.58
N LEU A 237 12.48 12.25 -1.61
CA LEU A 237 11.64 11.38 -2.44
C LEU A 237 12.50 10.44 -3.29
N TYR A 238 11.94 9.29 -3.67
CA TYR A 238 12.61 8.40 -4.61
C TYR A 238 12.26 8.85 -6.04
N PRO A 239 13.26 9.22 -6.87
CA PRO A 239 12.99 9.61 -8.24
C PRO A 239 12.59 8.39 -9.08
N PRO A 240 11.84 8.61 -10.18
CA PRO A 240 11.70 7.62 -11.23
C PRO A 240 13.06 7.13 -11.72
N LEU A 241 13.14 5.85 -12.05
CA LEU A 241 14.32 5.27 -12.65
C LEU A 241 14.10 5.17 -14.16
N SER A 242 15.16 5.47 -14.92
CA SER A 242 15.19 5.31 -16.36
C SER A 242 15.96 4.06 -16.72
N TYR A 243 15.51 3.38 -17.76
CA TYR A 243 16.06 2.12 -18.21
C TYR A 243 16.30 2.14 -19.72
N GLU A 244 17.32 1.42 -20.16
CA GLU A 244 17.38 0.89 -21.52
C GLU A 244 16.58 -0.42 -21.54
N GLU A 245 15.64 -0.53 -22.47
CA GLU A 245 14.86 -1.74 -22.69
C GLU A 245 15.61 -2.66 -23.67
N VAL A 246 15.89 -3.89 -23.23
CA VAL A 246 16.57 -4.91 -24.04
C VAL A 246 15.63 -6.07 -24.28
N GLU A 247 15.28 -6.30 -25.54
CA GLU A 247 14.50 -7.47 -25.95
C GLU A 247 15.36 -8.74 -25.95
N ILE A 248 14.83 -9.79 -25.33
CA ILE A 248 15.47 -11.10 -25.19
C ILE A 248 14.48 -12.14 -25.66
N SER A 249 14.82 -12.85 -26.74
CA SER A 249 14.01 -13.96 -27.28
C SER A 249 14.65 -15.34 -27.04
N GLU A 250 15.88 -15.37 -26.53
CA GLU A 250 16.58 -16.59 -26.12
C GLU A 250 16.61 -16.72 -24.60
N GLY A 251 17.05 -17.87 -24.09
CA GLY A 251 17.33 -18.03 -22.66
C GLY A 251 18.63 -17.30 -22.27
N ILE A 252 18.76 -16.91 -21.00
CA ILE A 252 20.01 -16.38 -20.45
C ILE A 252 20.55 -17.42 -19.47
N ALA A 253 21.70 -18.01 -19.79
CA ALA A 253 22.28 -19.07 -18.95
C ALA A 253 22.78 -18.57 -17.58
N ASP A 254 23.28 -17.33 -17.50
CA ASP A 254 23.77 -16.72 -16.26
C ASP A 254 23.49 -15.21 -16.26
N LEU A 255 22.58 -14.77 -15.40
CA LEU A 255 22.20 -13.37 -15.24
C LEU A 255 23.31 -12.51 -14.66
N SER A 256 24.25 -13.07 -13.90
CA SER A 256 25.42 -12.34 -13.39
C SER A 256 26.41 -12.01 -14.50
N VAL A 257 26.65 -12.97 -15.40
CA VAL A 257 27.47 -12.74 -16.60
C VAL A 257 26.79 -11.71 -17.50
N PHE A 258 25.49 -11.85 -17.73
CA PHE A 258 24.71 -10.90 -18.51
C PHE A 258 24.74 -9.49 -17.90
N ALA A 259 24.53 -9.35 -16.59
CA ALA A 259 24.64 -8.07 -15.88
C ALA A 259 26.02 -7.44 -16.04
N LYS A 260 27.09 -8.24 -15.87
CA LYS A 260 28.47 -7.79 -16.03
C LYS A 260 28.75 -7.27 -17.44
N GLN A 261 28.26 -7.94 -18.48
CA GLN A 261 28.37 -7.49 -19.87
C GLN A 261 27.67 -6.15 -20.12
N ARG A 262 26.63 -5.84 -19.35
CA ARG A 262 25.90 -4.55 -19.37
C ARG A 262 26.48 -3.50 -18.42
N ASN A 263 27.61 -3.78 -17.77
CA ASN A 263 28.26 -2.89 -16.79
C ASN A 263 27.36 -2.53 -15.59
N ILE A 264 26.52 -3.47 -15.16
CA ILE A 264 25.69 -3.36 -13.94
C ILE A 264 25.95 -4.54 -13.01
N THR A 265 25.58 -4.41 -11.74
CA THR A 265 25.63 -5.52 -10.80
C THR A 265 24.42 -6.45 -11.00
N TYR A 266 24.55 -7.71 -10.57
CA TYR A 266 23.42 -8.65 -10.54
C TYR A 266 22.26 -8.08 -9.70
N ALA A 267 22.55 -7.45 -8.56
CA ALA A 267 21.53 -6.81 -7.72
C ALA A 267 20.78 -5.71 -8.48
N GLN A 268 21.48 -4.83 -9.21
CA GLN A 268 20.85 -3.78 -10.02
C GLN A 268 19.96 -4.36 -11.13
N LEU A 269 20.37 -5.47 -11.75
CA LEU A 269 19.55 -6.17 -12.73
C LEU A 269 18.27 -6.72 -12.10
N LYS A 270 18.37 -7.32 -10.91
CA LYS A 270 17.21 -7.89 -10.18
C LYS A 270 16.28 -6.82 -9.64
N ASP A 271 16.81 -5.71 -9.13
CA ASP A 271 16.02 -4.56 -8.68
C ASP A 271 15.20 -3.95 -9.85
N ALA A 272 15.79 -3.91 -11.05
CA ALA A 272 15.13 -3.42 -12.26
C ALA A 272 14.14 -4.44 -12.86
N ASN A 273 14.33 -5.73 -12.57
CA ASN A 273 13.56 -6.85 -13.11
C ASN A 273 13.20 -7.87 -12.02
N PRO A 274 12.44 -7.50 -10.97
CA PRO A 274 12.18 -8.38 -9.84
C PRO A 274 11.30 -9.59 -10.20
N TRP A 275 10.73 -9.57 -11.42
CA TRP A 275 10.02 -10.68 -12.05
C TRP A 275 10.92 -11.82 -12.50
N LEU A 276 12.23 -11.61 -12.67
CA LEU A 276 13.19 -12.71 -12.81
C LEU A 276 13.33 -13.38 -11.43
N ARG A 277 13.07 -14.69 -11.34
CA ARG A 277 13.02 -15.39 -10.04
C ARG A 277 14.20 -16.30 -9.76
N ASP A 278 15.03 -16.56 -10.76
CA ASP A 278 16.25 -17.37 -10.63
C ASP A 278 17.52 -16.56 -11.01
N TYR A 279 18.67 -17.24 -11.07
CA TYR A 279 19.97 -16.74 -11.56
C TYR A 279 20.16 -16.88 -13.08
N TYR A 280 19.17 -17.46 -13.77
CA TYR A 280 19.13 -17.66 -15.21
C TYR A 280 17.71 -17.35 -15.72
N LEU A 281 17.54 -17.20 -17.03
CA LEU A 281 16.24 -17.07 -17.69
C LEU A 281 16.03 -18.27 -18.61
N GLU A 282 15.09 -19.14 -18.27
CA GLU A 282 14.63 -20.23 -19.12
C GLU A 282 13.64 -19.70 -20.16
N ASN A 283 13.87 -20.01 -21.43
CA ASN A 283 12.99 -19.56 -22.51
C ASN A 283 12.80 -20.61 -23.61
N LYS A 284 12.39 -21.82 -23.21
CA LYS A 284 12.20 -22.96 -24.13
C LYS A 284 11.14 -22.70 -25.20
N ASN A 285 10.19 -21.81 -24.92
CA ASN A 285 9.08 -21.46 -25.81
C ASN A 285 9.37 -20.22 -26.68
N GLN A 286 10.61 -19.71 -26.70
CA GLN A 286 11.04 -18.55 -27.50
C GLN A 286 10.11 -17.32 -27.34
N ARG A 287 9.68 -17.06 -26.09
CA ARG A 287 8.91 -15.86 -25.75
C ARG A 287 9.82 -14.64 -25.81
N THR A 288 9.30 -13.50 -26.23
CA THR A 288 10.03 -12.24 -26.13
C THR A 288 9.82 -11.62 -24.75
N TYR A 289 10.92 -11.44 -24.02
CA TYR A 289 10.98 -10.69 -22.78
C TYR A 289 11.65 -9.33 -23.00
N VAL A 290 11.24 -8.33 -22.23
CA VAL A 290 11.90 -7.02 -22.19
C VAL A 290 12.55 -6.90 -20.82
N LEU A 291 13.87 -6.78 -20.80
CA LEU A 291 14.65 -6.55 -19.59
C LEU A 291 14.99 -5.07 -19.49
N ASN A 292 14.80 -4.52 -18.29
CA ASN A 292 15.17 -3.15 -17.96
C ASN A 292 16.63 -3.10 -17.47
N ILE A 293 17.48 -2.36 -18.17
CA ILE A 293 18.87 -2.13 -17.78
C ILE A 293 18.99 -0.69 -17.26
N PRO A 294 19.29 -0.47 -15.97
CA PRO A 294 19.32 0.87 -15.41
C PRO A 294 20.44 1.71 -16.04
N ILE A 295 20.10 2.91 -16.52
CA ILE A 295 21.09 3.81 -17.11
C ILE A 295 21.95 4.45 -16.02
N ARG A 296 23.17 4.88 -16.38
CA ARG A 296 24.17 5.40 -15.43
C ARG A 296 23.68 6.57 -14.57
N THR A 297 22.84 7.44 -15.12
CA THR A 297 22.24 8.58 -14.39
C THR A 297 21.22 8.14 -13.35
N SER A 298 20.53 7.02 -13.56
CA SER A 298 19.57 6.45 -12.59
C SER A 298 20.22 5.54 -11.55
N MET A 299 21.43 5.05 -11.81
CA MET A 299 22.18 4.22 -10.85
C MET A 299 22.77 5.02 -9.67
N ASN A 300 22.98 6.33 -9.83
CA ASN A 300 23.56 7.18 -8.79
C ASN A 300 22.54 8.24 -8.37
N TYR A 301 22.12 8.22 -7.09
CA TYR A 301 21.21 9.23 -6.57
C TYR A 301 21.84 10.61 -6.62
N ASN A 302 21.20 11.52 -7.36
CA ASN A 302 21.43 12.94 -7.23
C ASN A 302 20.17 13.58 -6.64
N SER A 303 20.13 13.68 -5.31
CA SER A 303 18.97 14.19 -4.57
C SER A 303 18.61 15.64 -4.94
N LYS A 304 19.56 16.41 -5.46
CA LYS A 304 19.34 17.79 -5.94
C LYS A 304 18.53 17.87 -7.23
N LEU A 305 18.51 16.78 -8.01
CA LEU A 305 17.74 16.69 -9.25
C LEU A 305 16.36 16.04 -9.05
N THR A 306 16.05 15.59 -7.83
CA THR A 306 14.75 14.98 -7.54
C THR A 306 13.65 16.02 -7.69
N VAL A 307 12.71 15.74 -8.59
CA VAL A 307 11.48 16.50 -8.76
C VAL A 307 10.35 15.74 -8.08
N ALA A 308 9.55 16.45 -7.31
CA ALA A 308 8.32 15.92 -6.75
C ALA A 308 7.27 15.79 -7.86
N TYR A 309 6.77 14.58 -8.09
CA TYR A 309 5.68 14.30 -9.01
C TYR A 309 4.39 15.01 -8.56
N ASP A 310 4.13 15.03 -7.26
CA ASP A 310 3.06 15.81 -6.65
C ASP A 310 3.66 16.80 -5.64
N LYS A 311 3.46 18.10 -5.90
CA LYS A 311 3.97 19.19 -5.05
C LYS A 311 3.38 19.19 -3.65
N ARG A 312 2.22 18.55 -3.44
CA ARG A 312 1.59 18.44 -2.12
C ARG A 312 2.39 17.55 -1.16
N TRP A 313 3.26 16.70 -1.67
CA TRP A 313 4.04 15.76 -0.86
C TRP A 313 5.27 16.35 -0.22
N VAL A 314 5.65 17.58 -0.58
CA VAL A 314 6.89 18.19 -0.14
C VAL A 314 6.68 19.53 0.55
N ILE A 315 7.59 19.87 1.46
CA ILE A 315 7.56 21.14 2.20
C ILE A 315 8.33 22.26 1.48
N ASP A 316 9.32 21.89 0.66
CA ASP A 316 10.13 22.81 -0.12
C ASP A 316 9.51 23.01 -1.51
N ARG A 317 9.22 24.29 -1.83
CA ARG A 317 8.60 24.70 -3.09
C ARG A 317 9.62 24.90 -4.21
#